data_AF-A0AA88EB26-F1
#
_entry.id   AF-A0AA88EB26-F1
#
_cell.length_a   1.000
_cell.length_b   1.000
_cell.length_c   1.000
_cell.angle_alpha   90.00
_cell.angle_beta   90.00
_cell.angle_gamma   90.00
#
_symmetry.space_group_name_H-M   'P 1'
#
loop_
_entity.id
_entity.type
_entity.pdbx_description
1 polymer ?
#
loop_
_entity_poly.entity_id
_entity_poly.type
_entity_poly.pdbx_seq_one_letter_code
_entity_poly.pdbx_strand_id
1 'polypeptide(L)'
;MASNLFSFPKLIESLPVHPSKAHCVPRLMRILVHLGFFETTKKHPDQQQQERGEEEEEYSLNVASRLLLDESPFIISMKPLVALSLIPKFIAAWDSLSTWFGNSDASLLETVDGSTFYDFFEHNPKNRHNFYEAMSNDSKLTAHVGLKDCKEIFEGL
;
A
#
# COMPACT_ATOMS: atom_id res chain seq x y z
N MET A 1 0.67 18.93 13.04
CA MET A 1 -0.02 17.86 12.30
C MET A 1 -0.80 17.03 13.30
N ALA A 2 -2.10 16.86 13.12
CA ALA A 2 -2.88 16.00 14.02
C ALA A 2 -2.38 14.56 13.91
N SER A 3 -1.93 14.00 15.03
CA SER A 3 -1.64 12.58 15.16
C SER A 3 -2.96 11.84 15.13
N ASN A 4 -3.31 11.25 13.98
CA ASN A 4 -4.46 10.35 13.87
C ASN A 4 -4.09 9.03 14.54
N LEU A 5 -4.23 8.99 15.87
CA LEU A 5 -4.05 7.80 16.68
C LEU A 5 -5.34 6.96 16.64
N PHE A 6 -5.18 5.66 16.40
CA PHE A 6 -6.28 4.70 16.39
C PHE A 6 -6.05 3.61 17.43
N SER A 7 -6.94 3.51 18.40
CA SER A 7 -6.98 2.37 19.31
C SER A 7 -7.49 1.11 18.61
N PHE A 8 -7.15 -0.03 19.17
CA PHE A 8 -7.52 -1.33 18.62
C PHE A 8 -9.04 -1.53 18.43
N PRO A 9 -9.91 -1.27 19.43
CA PRO A 9 -11.36 -1.46 19.26
C PRO A 9 -11.92 -0.60 18.12
N LYS A 10 -11.49 0.66 18.05
CA LYS A 10 -11.89 1.61 17.02
C LYS A 10 -11.44 1.16 15.63
N LEU A 11 -10.25 0.58 15.51
CA LEU A 11 -9.74 0.02 14.26
C LEU A 11 -10.62 -1.14 13.80
N ILE A 12 -10.93 -2.10 14.68
CA ILE A 12 -11.80 -3.24 14.35
C ILE A 12 -13.18 -2.77 13.87
N GLU A 13 -13.80 -1.85 14.61
CA GLU A 13 -15.13 -1.31 14.29
C GLU A 13 -15.17 -0.58 12.95
N SER A 14 -14.06 0.03 12.53
CA SER A 14 -13.95 0.75 11.26
C SER A 14 -13.74 -0.15 10.04
N LEU A 15 -13.34 -1.41 10.24
CA LEU A 15 -12.99 -2.32 9.16
C LEU A 15 -14.14 -3.29 8.85
N PRO A 16 -14.39 -3.62 7.57
CA PRO A 16 -15.41 -4.60 7.18
C PRO A 16 -14.93 -6.05 7.44
N VAL A 17 -14.59 -6.38 8.68
CA VAL A 17 -14.06 -7.69 9.08
C VAL A 17 -15.15 -8.49 9.79
N HIS A 18 -15.30 -9.75 9.40
CA HIS A 18 -16.22 -10.65 10.08
C HIS A 18 -15.82 -10.83 11.56
N PRO A 19 -16.74 -10.79 12.54
CA PRO A 19 -16.40 -10.86 13.96
C PRO A 19 -15.51 -12.05 14.34
N SER A 20 -15.73 -13.24 13.75
CA SER A 20 -14.90 -14.43 14.00
C SER A 20 -13.43 -14.27 13.59
N LYS A 21 -13.11 -13.27 12.75
CA LYS A 21 -11.75 -12.98 12.26
C LYS A 21 -11.17 -11.68 12.83
N ALA A 22 -11.92 -10.94 13.64
CA ALA A 22 -11.47 -9.67 14.23
C ALA A 22 -10.15 -9.84 15.01
N HIS A 23 -10.00 -10.97 15.71
CA HIS A 23 -8.78 -11.33 16.44
C HIS A 23 -7.52 -11.49 15.55
N CYS A 24 -7.66 -11.59 14.22
CA CYS A 24 -6.54 -11.64 13.28
C CYS A 24 -5.97 -10.26 12.94
N VAL A 25 -6.77 -9.20 13.04
CA VAL A 25 -6.34 -7.82 12.70
C VAL A 25 -5.14 -7.33 13.53
N PRO A 26 -5.06 -7.55 14.86
CA PRO A 26 -3.86 -7.17 15.61
C PRO A 26 -2.59 -7.85 15.10
N ARG A 27 -2.70 -9.14 14.72
CA ARG A 27 -1.55 -9.90 14.19
C ARG A 27 -1.07 -9.31 12.87
N LEU A 28 -2.00 -8.93 11.99
CA LEU A 28 -1.69 -8.24 10.75
C LEU A 28 -1.05 -6.87 11.02
N MET A 29 -1.64 -6.07 11.92
CA MET A 29 -1.10 -4.75 12.26
C MET A 29 0.31 -4.82 12.83
N ARG A 30 0.61 -5.80 13.70
CA ARG A 30 1.98 -6.01 14.20
C ARG A 30 2.99 -6.29 13.08
N ILE A 31 2.60 -7.07 12.08
CA ILE A 31 3.45 -7.30 10.89
C ILE A 31 3.66 -5.99 10.13
N LEU A 32 2.60 -5.22 9.89
CA LEU A 32 2.69 -3.96 9.15
C LEU A 32 3.50 -2.89 9.91
N VAL A 33 3.41 -2.86 11.23
CA VAL A 33 4.27 -2.02 12.09
C VAL A 33 5.73 -2.47 11.97
N HIS A 34 5.98 -3.78 12.07
CA HIS A 34 7.33 -4.32 11.94
C HIS A 34 7.97 -4.03 10.57
N LEU A 35 7.16 -4.04 9.50
CA LEU A 35 7.57 -3.66 8.14
C LEU A 35 7.72 -2.15 7.95
N GLY A 36 7.49 -1.34 8.99
CA GLY A 36 7.62 0.12 8.95
C GLY A 36 6.49 0.83 8.21
N PHE A 37 5.35 0.18 8.00
CA PHE A 37 4.18 0.79 7.34
C PHE A 37 3.34 1.65 8.30
N PHE A 38 3.33 1.28 9.58
CA PHE A 38 2.66 2.01 10.65
C PHE A 38 3.59 2.16 11.85
N GLU A 39 3.28 3.13 12.70
CA GLU A 39 3.92 3.29 14.00
C GLU A 39 2.97 2.84 15.10
N THR A 40 3.51 2.28 16.18
CA THR A 40 2.74 1.93 17.38
C THR A 40 3.28 2.70 18.59
N THR A 41 2.38 3.23 19.41
CA THR A 41 2.71 3.83 20.69
C THR A 41 1.97 3.08 21.79
N LYS A 42 2.69 2.72 22.85
CA LYS A 42 2.05 2.15 24.05
C LYS A 42 1.37 3.28 24.81
N LYS A 43 0.07 3.16 25.09
CA LYS A 43 -0.54 4.00 26.12
C LYS A 43 0.05 3.65 27.48
N HIS A 44 0.22 4.66 28.33
CA HIS A 44 0.37 4.40 29.76
C HIS A 44 -0.93 3.75 30.25
N PRO A 45 -0.88 2.56 30.87
CA PRO A 45 -2.09 1.90 31.34
C PRO A 45 -2.72 2.72 32.47
N ASP A 46 -4.03 2.93 32.40
CA ASP A 46 -4.79 3.39 33.56
C ASP A 46 -4.78 2.29 34.65
N GLN A 47 -4.92 2.69 35.92
CA GLN A 47 -4.81 1.77 37.06
C GLN A 47 -5.69 0.50 36.94
N GLN A 48 -6.86 0.60 36.29
CA GLN A 48 -7.77 -0.53 36.07
C GLN A 48 -7.33 -1.50 34.94
N GLN A 49 -6.58 -1.03 33.95
CA GLN A 49 -6.07 -1.85 32.83
C GLN A 49 -4.81 -2.60 33.22
N GLN A 50 -4.02 -2.03 34.13
CA GLN A 50 -2.81 -2.66 34.66
C GLN A 50 -3.11 -3.91 35.49
N GLU A 51 -4.25 -3.93 36.20
CA GLU A 51 -4.74 -5.12 36.92
C GLU A 51 -5.25 -6.23 35.99
N ARG A 52 -5.66 -5.87 34.75
CA ARG A 52 -6.18 -6.82 33.75
C ARG A 52 -5.13 -7.28 32.74
N GLY A 53 -3.92 -6.69 32.76
CA GLY A 53 -2.81 -7.01 31.85
C GLY A 53 -3.05 -6.57 30.40
N GLU A 54 -3.98 -5.66 30.16
CA GLU A 54 -4.33 -5.18 28.83
C GLU A 54 -3.50 -3.92 28.50
N GLU A 55 -2.41 -4.08 27.74
CA GLU A 55 -1.72 -2.95 27.11
C GLU A 55 -2.52 -2.50 25.87
N GLU A 56 -3.14 -1.32 25.92
CA GLU A 56 -3.80 -0.74 24.75
C GLU A 56 -2.74 -0.12 23.81
N GLU A 57 -2.46 -0.79 22.68
CA GLU A 57 -1.59 -0.28 21.61
C GLU A 57 -2.38 0.73 20.75
N GLU A 58 -1.79 1.89 20.47
CA GLU A 58 -2.31 2.87 19.53
C GLU A 58 -1.48 2.90 18.25
N TYR A 59 -2.17 2.81 17.10
CA TYR A 59 -1.55 2.84 15.79
C TYR A 59 -1.59 4.26 15.22
N SER A 60 -0.53 4.66 14.51
CA SER A 60 -0.49 5.91 13.78
C SER A 60 0.12 5.77 12.39
N LEU A 61 -0.23 6.73 11.54
CA LEU A 61 0.21 6.82 10.16
C LEU A 61 1.56 7.53 10.08
N ASN A 62 2.49 6.93 9.37
CA ASN A 62 3.77 7.53 9.01
C ASN A 62 3.75 8.03 7.55
N VAL A 63 4.91 8.41 7.02
CA VAL A 63 5.02 8.91 5.63
C VAL A 63 4.55 7.85 4.62
N ALA A 64 4.92 6.58 4.81
CA ALA A 64 4.58 5.50 3.89
C ALA A 64 3.07 5.20 3.87
N SER A 65 2.43 5.04 5.04
CA SER A 65 0.99 4.79 5.09
C SER A 65 0.14 5.99 4.65
N ARG A 66 0.66 7.23 4.80
CA ARG A 66 -0.01 8.44 4.28
C ARG A 66 -0.08 8.47 2.76
N LEU A 67 0.89 7.88 2.05
CA LEU A 67 0.84 7.76 0.59
C LEU A 67 -0.33 6.90 0.11
N LEU A 68 -0.93 6.08 0.97
CA LEU A 68 -2.07 5.22 0.59
C LEU A 68 -3.44 5.85 0.87
N LEU A 69 -3.47 7.08 1.40
CA LEU A 69 -4.71 7.77 1.71
C LEU A 69 -5.24 8.54 0.52
N ASP A 70 -6.56 8.54 0.36
CA ASP A 70 -7.27 9.37 -0.61
C ASP A 70 -7.57 10.78 -0.03
N GLU A 71 -6.95 11.11 1.11
CA GLU A 71 -7.26 12.28 1.94
C GLU A 71 -6.42 13.50 1.53
N SER A 72 -6.71 14.09 0.37
CA SER A 72 -6.50 15.51 0.02
C SER A 72 -6.23 15.69 -1.48
N PRO A 73 -6.76 16.75 -2.13
CA PRO A 73 -6.37 17.11 -3.50
C PRO A 73 -4.88 17.45 -3.65
N PHE A 74 -4.17 17.67 -2.54
CA PHE A 74 -2.74 18.00 -2.51
C PHE A 74 -1.83 16.79 -2.24
N ILE A 75 -2.39 15.63 -1.89
CA ILE A 75 -1.62 14.40 -1.65
C ILE A 75 -1.88 13.44 -2.80
N ILE A 76 -0.80 13.03 -3.47
CA ILE A 76 -0.87 12.05 -4.56
C ILE A 76 -0.95 10.66 -3.94
N SER A 77 -2.11 10.01 -4.08
CA SER A 77 -2.36 8.67 -3.55
C SER A 77 -1.67 7.60 -4.40
N MET A 78 -0.83 6.78 -3.79
CA MET A 78 -0.17 5.62 -4.39
C MET A 78 -0.99 4.33 -4.22
N LYS A 79 -2.19 4.42 -3.65
CA LYS A 79 -3.14 3.29 -3.53
C LYS A 79 -3.42 2.59 -4.87
N PRO A 80 -3.62 3.27 -6.01
CA PRO A 80 -3.83 2.59 -7.29
C PRO A 80 -2.64 1.73 -7.70
N LEU A 81 -1.41 2.20 -7.45
CA LEU A 81 -0.19 1.44 -7.76
C LEU A 81 -0.10 0.16 -6.91
N VAL A 82 -0.35 0.26 -5.60
CA VAL A 82 -0.39 -0.92 -4.72
C VAL A 82 -1.50 -1.88 -5.14
N ALA A 83 -2.66 -1.37 -5.54
CA ALA A 83 -3.77 -2.20 -5.99
C ALA A 83 -3.42 -3.02 -7.25
N LEU A 84 -2.61 -2.47 -8.17
CA LEU A 84 -2.13 -3.21 -9.35
C LEU A 84 -1.26 -4.40 -8.97
N SER A 85 -0.33 -4.22 -8.03
CA SER A 85 0.55 -5.29 -7.55
C SER A 85 -0.20 -6.42 -6.83
N LEU A 86 -1.39 -6.12 -6.29
CA LEU A 86 -2.23 -7.09 -5.57
C LEU A 86 -3.24 -7.82 -6.46
N ILE A 87 -3.25 -7.56 -7.77
CA ILE A 87 -4.11 -8.29 -8.70
C ILE A 87 -3.68 -9.76 -8.70
N PRO A 88 -4.62 -10.72 -8.53
CA PRO A 88 -4.28 -12.14 -8.43
C PRO A 88 -3.43 -12.68 -9.58
N LYS A 89 -3.67 -12.22 -10.81
CA LYS A 89 -2.87 -12.61 -11.99
C LYS A 89 -1.41 -12.18 -11.85
N PHE A 90 -1.15 -10.95 -11.37
CA PHE A 90 0.22 -10.47 -11.13
C PHE A 90 0.91 -11.25 -10.02
N ILE A 91 0.20 -11.55 -8.92
CA ILE A 91 0.76 -12.36 -7.83
C ILE A 91 1.12 -13.76 -8.33
N ALA A 92 0.20 -14.41 -9.07
CA ALA A 92 0.43 -15.75 -9.60
C ALA A 92 1.54 -15.81 -10.65
N ALA A 93 1.77 -14.73 -11.40
CA ALA A 93 2.81 -14.70 -12.42
C ALA A 93 4.23 -14.88 -11.84
N TRP A 94 4.44 -14.57 -10.56
CA TRP A 94 5.72 -14.80 -9.88
C TRP A 94 6.12 -16.27 -9.80
N ASP A 95 5.18 -17.22 -9.90
CA ASP A 95 5.50 -18.64 -9.94
C ASP A 95 6.29 -19.02 -11.22
N SER A 96 6.17 -18.21 -12.28
CA SER A 96 6.88 -18.40 -13.54
C SER A 96 8.28 -17.75 -13.57
N LEU A 97 8.71 -17.09 -12.47
CA LEU A 97 9.93 -16.29 -12.44
C LEU A 97 11.18 -17.06 -12.90
N SER A 98 11.33 -18.31 -12.46
CA SER A 98 12.47 -19.15 -12.87
C SER A 98 12.44 -19.49 -14.37
N THR A 99 11.24 -19.68 -14.94
CA THR A 99 11.08 -19.97 -16.36
C THR A 99 11.38 -18.73 -17.20
N TRP A 100 10.90 -17.56 -16.76
CA TRP A 100 11.14 -16.27 -17.41
C TRP A 100 12.64 -15.95 -17.51
N PHE A 101 13.42 -16.20 -16.46
CA PHE A 101 14.89 -16.05 -16.53
C PHE A 101 15.58 -16.93 -17.58
N GLY A 102 14.93 -18.02 -18.01
CA GLY A 102 15.45 -18.97 -18.99
C GLY A 102 15.00 -18.70 -20.42
N ASN A 103 14.18 -17.69 -20.68
CA ASN A 103 13.63 -17.39 -22.00
C ASN A 103 13.82 -15.92 -22.39
N SER A 104 13.23 -15.51 -23.51
CA SER A 104 13.36 -14.16 -24.08
C SER A 104 12.10 -13.31 -23.95
N ASP A 105 11.13 -13.73 -23.13
CA ASP A 105 9.85 -13.03 -22.98
C ASP A 105 10.05 -11.71 -22.24
N ALA A 106 9.28 -10.68 -22.62
CA ALA A 106 9.45 -9.34 -22.06
C ALA A 106 8.85 -9.19 -20.64
N SER A 107 7.97 -10.11 -20.23
CA SER A 107 7.32 -10.05 -18.92
C SER A 107 6.91 -11.42 -18.39
N LEU A 108 6.70 -11.52 -17.08
CA LEU A 108 6.14 -12.72 -16.45
C LEU A 108 4.77 -13.12 -17.00
N LEU A 109 3.95 -12.14 -17.41
CA LEU A 109 2.63 -12.42 -18.01
C LEU A 109 2.77 -13.12 -19.35
N GLU A 110 3.73 -12.69 -20.16
CA GLU A 110 4.03 -13.30 -21.45
C GLU A 110 4.53 -14.73 -21.27
N THR A 111 5.37 -15.00 -20.27
CA THR A 111 5.78 -16.37 -19.93
C THR A 111 4.63 -17.26 -19.44
N VAL A 112 3.63 -16.70 -18.77
CA VAL A 112 2.50 -17.47 -18.22
C VAL A 112 1.49 -17.86 -19.29
N ASP A 113 1.05 -16.92 -20.13
CA ASP A 113 -0.04 -17.14 -21.08
C ASP A 113 0.15 -16.46 -22.44
N GLY A 114 1.34 -15.94 -22.72
CA GLY A 114 1.66 -15.24 -23.98
C GLY A 114 1.05 -13.85 -24.10
N SER A 115 0.31 -13.37 -23.09
CA SER A 115 -0.23 -12.00 -23.12
C SER A 115 0.84 -10.99 -22.80
N THR A 116 0.88 -9.88 -23.54
CA THR A 116 1.77 -8.79 -23.18
C THR A 116 1.27 -8.12 -21.90
N PHE A 117 2.19 -7.41 -21.22
CA PHE A 117 1.83 -6.61 -20.05
C PHE A 117 0.70 -5.60 -20.34
N TYR A 118 0.68 -5.02 -21.54
CA TYR A 118 -0.34 -4.04 -21.94
C TYR A 118 -1.68 -4.68 -22.30
N ASP A 119 -1.67 -5.85 -22.96
CA ASP A 119 -2.90 -6.59 -23.27
C ASP A 119 -3.70 -6.84 -21.99
N PHE A 120 -3.04 -7.20 -20.89
CA PHE A 120 -3.69 -7.44 -19.62
C PHE A 120 -4.54 -6.26 -19.13
N PHE A 121 -4.05 -5.03 -19.33
CA PHE A 121 -4.78 -3.83 -18.93
C PHE A 121 -5.82 -3.43 -19.97
N GLU A 122 -5.55 -3.59 -21.25
CA GLU A 122 -6.46 -3.15 -22.32
C GLU A 122 -7.78 -3.92 -22.32
N HIS A 123 -7.75 -5.24 -22.07
CA HIS A 123 -8.92 -6.11 -22.13
C HIS A 123 -9.90 -5.94 -20.96
N ASN A 124 -9.51 -5.23 -19.89
CA ASN A 124 -10.36 -5.01 -18.73
C ASN A 124 -10.45 -3.51 -18.38
N PRO A 125 -11.61 -2.86 -18.59
CA PRO A 125 -11.77 -1.43 -18.34
C PRO A 125 -11.39 -0.97 -16.92
N LYS A 126 -11.61 -1.82 -15.90
CA LYS A 126 -11.24 -1.51 -14.52
C LYS A 126 -9.72 -1.58 -14.32
N ASN A 127 -9.07 -2.61 -14.85
CA ASN A 127 -7.61 -2.72 -14.78
C ASN A 127 -6.95 -1.57 -15.55
N ARG A 128 -7.47 -1.22 -16.73
CA ARG A 128 -7.02 -0.07 -17.52
C ARG A 128 -7.10 1.24 -16.75
N HIS A 129 -8.25 1.50 -16.12
CA HIS A 129 -8.44 2.71 -15.33
C HIS A 129 -7.45 2.79 -14.17
N ASN A 130 -7.34 1.70 -13.39
CA ASN A 130 -6.39 1.62 -12.28
C ASN A 130 -4.94 1.79 -12.75
N PHE A 131 -4.59 1.22 -13.91
CA PHE A 131 -3.26 1.36 -14.51
C PHE A 131 -2.94 2.82 -14.85
N TYR A 132 -3.84 3.50 -15.57
CA TYR A 132 -3.62 4.90 -15.92
C TYR A 132 -3.61 5.82 -14.70
N GLU A 133 -4.46 5.56 -13.71
CA GLU A 133 -4.46 6.32 -12.46
C GLU A 133 -3.14 6.12 -11.71
N ALA A 134 -2.66 4.88 -11.59
CA ALA A 134 -1.38 4.59 -10.95
C ALA A 134 -0.21 5.29 -11.65
N MET A 135 -0.11 5.17 -12.98
CA MET A 135 0.96 5.81 -13.75
C MET A 135 0.90 7.34 -13.69
N SER A 136 -0.30 7.92 -13.70
CA SER A 136 -0.51 9.36 -13.53
C SER A 136 -0.03 9.83 -12.16
N ASN A 137 -0.39 9.11 -11.10
CA ASN A 137 0.01 9.45 -9.74
C ASN A 137 1.52 9.27 -9.55
N ASP A 138 2.09 8.16 -10.01
CA ASP A 138 3.55 7.93 -9.95
C ASP A 138 4.35 9.01 -10.68
N SER A 139 3.91 9.39 -11.89
CA SER A 139 4.55 10.46 -12.67
C SER A 139 4.47 11.81 -11.96
N LYS A 140 3.30 12.16 -11.40
CA LYS A 140 3.13 13.42 -10.65
C LYS A 140 4.00 13.45 -9.40
N LEU A 141 4.10 12.33 -8.68
CA LEU A 141 4.92 12.24 -7.48
C LEU A 141 6.39 12.41 -7.82
N THR A 142 6.86 11.70 -8.85
CA THR A 142 8.24 11.79 -9.36
C THR A 142 8.57 13.21 -9.81
N ALA A 143 7.67 13.86 -10.57
CA ALA A 143 7.85 15.25 -10.99
C ALA A 143 7.87 16.21 -9.81
N HIS A 144 6.99 16.03 -8.82
CA HIS A 144 6.95 16.87 -7.63
C HIS A 144 8.27 16.80 -6.84
N VAL A 145 8.79 15.59 -6.62
CA VAL A 145 10.08 15.39 -5.94
C VAL A 145 11.22 15.96 -6.78
N GLY A 146 11.27 15.64 -8.08
CA GLY A 146 12.32 16.12 -8.99
C GLY A 146 12.37 17.64 -9.10
N LEU A 147 11.23 18.32 -9.22
CA LEU A 147 11.18 19.79 -9.29
C LEU A 147 11.53 20.46 -7.96
N LYS A 148 11.28 19.80 -6.84
CA LYS A 148 11.59 20.34 -5.51
C LYS A 148 13.07 20.18 -5.17
N ASP A 149 13.61 18.98 -5.40
CA ASP A 149 14.93 18.58 -4.90
C ASP A 149 16.02 18.69 -5.96
N CYS A 150 15.66 18.62 -7.25
CA CYS A 150 16.57 18.71 -8.39
C CYS A 150 16.30 19.94 -9.26
N LYS A 151 15.68 20.99 -8.70
CA LYS A 151 15.24 22.18 -9.43
C LYS A 151 16.33 22.75 -10.35
N GLU A 152 17.56 22.86 -9.83
CA GLU A 152 18.71 23.42 -10.55
C GLU A 152 19.09 22.64 -11.82
N ILE A 153 18.83 21.32 -11.86
CA ILE A 153 19.07 20.48 -13.05
C ILE A 153 18.05 20.81 -14.15
N PHE A 154 16.86 21.23 -13.77
CA PHE A 154 15.76 21.55 -14.69
C PHE A 154 15.67 23.04 -15.05
N GLU A 155 16.47 23.91 -14.43
CA GLU A 155 16.52 25.33 -14.78
C GLU A 155 17.24 25.53 -16.12
N GLY A 156 16.48 25.78 -17.19
CA GLY A 156 17.00 26.11 -18.53
C GLY A 156 16.84 25.03 -19.60
N LEU A 157 16.22 23.89 -19.27
CA LEU A 157 15.65 22.93 -20.22
C LEU A 157 14.24 23.36 -20.64
#